data_AF-A0A7Y8Y0M5-F1
#
_entry.id   AF-A0A7Y8Y0M5-F1
#
_cell.length_a   1.000
_cell.length_b   1.000
_cell.length_c   1.000
_cell.angle_alpha   90.00
_cell.angle_beta   90.00
_cell.angle_gamma   90.00
#
_symmetry.space_group_name_H-M   'P 1'
#
loop_
_entity.id
_entity.type
_entity.pdbx_description
1 polymer ?
#
loop_
_entity_poly.entity_id
_entity_poly.type
_entity_poly.pdbx_seq_one_letter_code
_entity_poly.pdbx_strand_id
1 'polypeptide(L)'
;MRKIFLIAMLVVSAIGMSQKVKLKKGDVLVDDAVWLKYTECGTFDSTCSLVNAAGDEIIFFKTIRLKGVEPITSSNKDGSLTYYEISFLGLNKKIEMKDFQKEIMRLIYVGKAVNEDGTLNPERVDRIVEKYGTPFPDQYNRSGSDTHTVIIKDETRKPGVQVNIGR
;
A
#
# COMPACT_ATOMS: atom_id res chain seq x y z
N MET A 1 -20.41 40.51 -23.14
CA MET A 1 -19.82 39.32 -23.80
C MET A 1 -18.60 38.74 -23.09
N ARG A 2 -17.67 39.54 -22.52
CA ARG A 2 -16.50 39.01 -21.76
C ARG A 2 -16.80 38.19 -20.50
N LYS A 3 -17.96 38.38 -19.86
CA LYS A 3 -18.32 37.69 -18.59
C LYS A 3 -18.85 36.26 -18.77
N ILE A 4 -19.30 35.91 -19.98
CA ILE A 4 -19.86 34.56 -20.27
C ILE A 4 -18.73 33.53 -20.45
N PHE A 5 -17.59 33.95 -21.01
CA PHE A 5 -16.41 33.10 -21.18
C PHE A 5 -15.80 32.63 -19.84
N LEU A 6 -15.88 33.46 -18.80
CA LEU A 6 -15.35 33.15 -17.46
C LEU A 6 -16.14 32.06 -16.73
N ILE A 7 -17.45 31.93 -17.01
CA ILE A 7 -18.31 30.90 -16.41
C ILE A 7 -18.13 29.56 -17.14
N ALA A 8 -17.95 29.58 -18.47
CA ALA A 8 -17.71 28.36 -19.24
C ALA A 8 -16.36 27.68 -18.89
N MET A 9 -15.34 28.47 -18.54
CA MET A 9 -14.01 27.94 -18.19
C MET A 9 -13.94 27.30 -16.79
N LEU A 10 -14.92 27.59 -15.91
CA LEU A 10 -14.94 27.09 -14.53
C LEU A 10 -15.59 25.70 -14.41
N VAL A 11 -16.45 25.33 -15.35
CA VAL A 11 -17.22 24.05 -15.34
C VAL A 11 -16.38 22.86 -15.84
N VAL A 12 -15.34 23.09 -16.64
CA VAL A 12 -14.49 22.01 -17.18
C VAL A 12 -13.49 21.46 -16.15
N SER A 13 -13.27 22.16 -15.04
CA SER A 13 -12.28 21.81 -14.01
C SER A 13 -12.65 20.64 -13.09
N ALA A 14 -13.86 20.06 -13.20
CA ALA A 14 -14.41 19.16 -12.17
C ALA A 14 -14.67 17.72 -12.61
N ILE A 15 -14.22 17.29 -13.79
CA ILE A 15 -14.31 15.86 -14.17
C ILE A 15 -13.08 15.12 -13.64
N GLY A 16 -13.00 15.01 -12.32
CA GLY A 16 -12.08 14.07 -11.67
C GLY A 16 -12.54 12.65 -11.95
N MET A 17 -12.04 12.03 -13.03
CA MET A 17 -12.32 10.64 -13.36
C MET A 17 -11.64 9.73 -12.31
N SER A 18 -12.38 9.43 -11.25
CA SER A 18 -11.97 8.43 -10.27
C SER A 18 -12.24 7.04 -10.87
N GLN A 19 -11.19 6.40 -11.39
CA GLN A 19 -11.28 5.07 -12.00
C GLN A 19 -11.83 4.04 -11.00
N LYS A 20 -12.97 3.44 -11.32
CA LYS A 20 -13.67 2.50 -10.44
C LYS A 20 -13.34 1.07 -10.80
N VAL A 21 -12.63 0.37 -9.91
CA VAL A 21 -12.31 -1.06 -10.06
C VAL A 21 -13.44 -1.93 -9.49
N LYS A 22 -13.92 -2.89 -10.27
CA LYS A 22 -14.94 -3.87 -9.88
C LYS A 22 -14.47 -5.29 -10.25
N LEU A 23 -14.77 -6.25 -9.38
CA LEU A 23 -14.58 -7.67 -9.68
C LEU A 23 -15.96 -8.27 -9.93
N LYS A 24 -16.20 -8.87 -11.09
CA LYS A 24 -17.50 -9.45 -11.45
C LYS A 24 -17.32 -10.66 -12.35
N LYS A 25 -17.86 -11.81 -11.94
CA LYS A 25 -17.89 -13.05 -12.76
C LYS A 25 -16.51 -13.48 -13.31
N GLY A 26 -15.44 -13.30 -12.56
CA GLY A 26 -14.07 -13.62 -13.01
C GLY A 26 -13.39 -12.51 -13.83
N ASP A 27 -14.04 -11.37 -14.06
CA ASP A 27 -13.45 -10.21 -14.74
C ASP A 27 -13.12 -9.10 -13.74
N VAL A 28 -11.96 -8.47 -13.93
CA VAL A 28 -11.60 -7.18 -13.34
C VAL A 28 -12.02 -6.09 -14.33
N LEU A 29 -13.00 -5.29 -13.93
CA LEU A 29 -13.49 -4.17 -14.70
C LEU A 29 -12.93 -2.87 -14.14
N VAL A 30 -12.45 -2.00 -15.02
CA VAL A 30 -12.11 -0.63 -14.69
C VAL A 30 -13.01 0.30 -15.50
N ASP A 31 -13.77 1.14 -14.79
CA ASP A 31 -14.78 2.02 -15.41
C ASP A 31 -15.76 1.25 -16.32
N ASP A 32 -16.15 0.06 -15.86
CA ASP A 32 -17.06 -0.88 -16.54
C ASP A 32 -16.52 -1.50 -17.85
N ALA A 33 -15.26 -1.24 -18.21
CA ALA A 33 -14.54 -1.96 -19.26
C ALA A 33 -13.74 -3.12 -18.66
N VAL A 34 -13.73 -4.29 -19.33
CA VAL A 34 -12.93 -5.44 -18.91
C VAL A 34 -11.44 -5.12 -19.12
N TRP A 35 -10.65 -5.25 -18.06
CA TRP A 35 -9.21 -5.03 -18.08
C TRP A 35 -8.44 -6.34 -18.04
N LEU A 36 -8.70 -7.17 -17.04
CA LEU A 36 -8.06 -8.47 -16.83
C LEU A 36 -9.08 -9.48 -16.35
N LYS A 37 -8.73 -10.76 -16.40
CA LYS A 37 -9.45 -11.82 -15.69
C LYS A 37 -8.81 -12.05 -14.33
N TYR A 38 -9.55 -12.70 -13.44
CA TYR A 38 -9.03 -13.09 -12.14
C TYR A 38 -9.49 -14.48 -11.72
N THR A 39 -8.67 -15.13 -10.91
CA THR A 39 -9.00 -16.39 -10.24
C THR A 39 -8.68 -16.28 -8.75
N GLU A 40 -9.52 -16.91 -7.93
CA GLU A 40 -9.33 -17.00 -6.47
C GLU A 40 -9.27 -15.64 -5.75
N CYS A 41 -9.96 -14.60 -6.24
CA CYS A 41 -9.96 -13.26 -5.64
C CYS A 41 -11.19 -12.99 -4.77
N GLY A 42 -11.72 -14.01 -4.10
CA GLY A 42 -12.85 -13.91 -3.19
C GLY A 42 -12.48 -13.32 -1.85
N THR A 43 -13.49 -12.86 -1.09
CA THR A 43 -13.31 -12.23 0.23
C THR A 43 -12.57 -13.11 1.25
N PHE A 44 -12.67 -14.44 1.09
CA PHE A 44 -12.06 -15.42 2.01
C PHE A 44 -10.81 -16.06 1.43
N ASP A 45 -10.46 -15.74 0.18
CA ASP A 45 -9.30 -16.33 -0.47
C ASP A 45 -8.03 -15.65 0.04
N SER A 46 -7.00 -16.47 0.26
CA SER A 46 -5.69 -16.00 0.71
C SER A 46 -4.75 -15.62 -0.44
N THR A 47 -5.19 -15.89 -1.66
CA THR A 47 -4.47 -15.66 -2.91
C THR A 47 -5.35 -14.84 -3.83
N CYS A 48 -4.81 -14.33 -4.94
CA CYS A 48 -5.58 -13.81 -6.05
C CYS A 48 -4.68 -13.67 -7.26
N SER A 49 -5.08 -14.24 -8.38
CA SER A 49 -4.32 -14.23 -9.62
C SER A 49 -5.00 -13.32 -10.62
N LEU A 50 -4.23 -12.44 -11.28
CA LEU A 50 -4.68 -11.66 -12.42
C LEU A 50 -4.11 -12.22 -13.70
N VAL A 51 -4.99 -12.46 -14.66
CA VAL A 51 -4.74 -13.23 -15.86
C VAL A 51 -5.01 -12.35 -17.08
N ASN A 52 -4.10 -12.37 -18.05
CA ASN A 52 -4.26 -11.66 -19.31
C ASN A 52 -5.29 -12.36 -20.23
N ALA A 53 -5.55 -11.78 -21.41
CA ALA A 53 -6.48 -12.37 -22.37
C ALA A 53 -6.02 -13.72 -22.94
N ALA A 54 -4.71 -13.98 -22.98
CA ALA A 54 -4.12 -15.23 -23.43
C ALA A 54 -4.24 -16.36 -22.39
N GLY A 55 -4.58 -16.04 -21.14
CA GLY A 55 -4.65 -17.01 -20.04
C GLY A 55 -3.38 -17.07 -19.19
N ASP A 56 -2.39 -16.20 -19.44
CA ASP A 56 -1.19 -16.14 -18.61
C ASP A 56 -1.45 -15.34 -17.35
N GLU A 57 -1.05 -15.91 -16.22
CA GLU A 57 -0.98 -15.20 -14.96
C GLU A 57 0.17 -14.19 -15.01
N ILE A 58 -0.15 -12.91 -14.80
CA ILE A 58 0.83 -11.82 -14.89
C ILE A 58 1.06 -11.12 -13.55
N ILE A 59 0.08 -11.16 -12.64
CA ILE A 59 0.18 -10.55 -11.32
C ILE A 59 -0.45 -11.49 -10.29
N PHE A 60 0.26 -11.76 -9.21
CA PHE A 60 -0.18 -12.64 -8.14
C PHE A 60 -0.20 -11.90 -6.81
N PHE A 61 -1.30 -12.01 -6.08
CA PHE A 61 -1.50 -11.45 -4.76
C PHE A 61 -1.53 -12.58 -3.74
N LYS A 62 -0.88 -12.36 -2.60
CA LYS A 62 -0.89 -13.27 -1.47
C LYS A 62 -1.13 -12.49 -0.18
N THR A 63 -2.16 -12.90 0.55
CA THR A 63 -2.46 -12.34 1.87
C THR A 63 -1.51 -12.93 2.91
N ILE A 64 -0.76 -12.07 3.60
CA ILE A 64 0.11 -12.44 4.71
C ILE A 64 -0.52 -11.94 6.01
N ARG A 65 -0.63 -12.83 7.01
CA ARG A 65 -1.10 -12.49 8.35
C ARG A 65 -0.05 -12.88 9.40
N LEU A 66 0.47 -11.89 10.10
CA LEU A 66 1.42 -12.06 11.20
C LEU A 66 0.71 -11.75 12.52
N LYS A 67 0.67 -12.68 13.47
CA LYS A 67 0.00 -12.50 14.78
C LYS A 67 0.93 -11.82 15.79
N GLY A 68 0.37 -11.01 16.69
CA GLY A 68 1.12 -10.36 17.78
C GLY A 68 2.06 -9.22 17.36
N VAL A 69 1.88 -8.67 16.16
CA VAL A 69 2.73 -7.61 15.59
C VAL A 69 2.15 -6.22 15.84
N GLU A 70 0.82 -6.09 15.87
CA GLU A 70 0.10 -4.83 16.11
C GLU A 70 -0.50 -4.78 17.54
N PRO A 71 -0.83 -3.58 18.04
CA PRO A 71 -1.54 -3.44 19.31
C PRO A 71 -2.88 -4.20 19.31
N ILE A 72 -3.16 -4.89 20.41
CA ILE A 72 -4.43 -5.56 20.62
C ILE A 72 -5.53 -4.50 20.82
N THR A 73 -6.57 -4.56 19.99
CA THR A 73 -7.74 -3.69 20.07
C THR A 73 -9.03 -4.50 20.08
N SER A 74 -10.17 -3.87 20.34
CA SER A 74 -11.48 -4.53 20.25
C SER A 74 -11.74 -5.14 18.87
N SER A 75 -11.22 -4.52 17.81
CA SER A 75 -11.33 -4.97 16.41
C SER A 75 -10.16 -5.87 15.95
N ASN A 76 -9.03 -5.89 16.68
CA ASN A 76 -7.86 -6.71 16.38
C ASN A 76 -7.40 -7.46 17.65
N LYS A 77 -8.15 -8.50 18.04
CA LYS A 77 -7.93 -9.25 19.29
C LYS A 77 -6.61 -10.01 19.32
N ASP A 78 -6.12 -10.40 18.15
CA ASP A 78 -4.87 -11.17 18.01
C ASP A 78 -3.64 -10.26 17.81
N GLY A 79 -3.83 -8.94 17.77
CA GLY A 79 -2.77 -7.99 17.40
C GLY A 79 -2.14 -8.34 16.05
N SER A 80 -2.94 -8.82 15.09
CA SER A 80 -2.40 -9.33 13.83
C SER A 80 -2.21 -8.22 12.80
N LEU A 81 -1.03 -8.16 12.18
CA LEU A 81 -0.78 -7.39 10.96
C LEU A 81 -1.22 -8.24 9.76
N THR A 82 -2.09 -7.70 8.90
CA THR A 82 -2.45 -8.31 7.62
C THR A 82 -2.09 -7.37 6.48
N TYR A 83 -1.40 -7.87 5.47
CA TYR A 83 -1.01 -7.14 4.26
C TYR A 83 -1.01 -8.07 3.05
N TYR A 84 -0.93 -7.49 1.85
CA TYR A 84 -0.79 -8.23 0.60
C TYR A 84 0.66 -8.16 0.12
N GLU A 85 1.24 -9.31 -0.21
CA GLU A 85 2.43 -9.41 -1.07
C GLU A 85 1.94 -9.51 -2.52
N ILE A 86 2.39 -8.60 -3.38
CA ILE A 86 2.01 -8.53 -4.80
C ILE A 86 3.24 -8.80 -5.64
N SER A 87 3.18 -9.86 -6.45
CA SER A 87 4.25 -10.30 -7.33
C SER A 87 3.92 -9.99 -8.79
N PHE A 88 4.87 -9.37 -9.49
CA PHE A 88 4.81 -9.10 -10.93
C PHE A 88 5.57 -10.21 -11.66
N LEU A 89 4.83 -11.18 -12.21
CA LEU A 89 5.39 -12.42 -12.73
C LEU A 89 6.17 -12.18 -14.03
N GLY A 90 7.27 -12.89 -14.23
CA GLY A 90 8.19 -12.67 -15.35
C GLY A 90 9.18 -11.51 -15.16
N LEU A 91 8.94 -10.60 -14.20
CA LEU A 91 9.86 -9.50 -13.88
C LEU A 91 10.63 -9.71 -12.56
N ASN A 92 10.32 -10.76 -11.80
CA ASN A 92 10.90 -11.06 -10.48
C ASN A 92 10.85 -9.87 -9.51
N LYS A 93 9.76 -9.10 -9.56
CA LYS A 93 9.54 -7.91 -8.73
C LYS A 93 8.34 -8.12 -7.84
N LYS A 94 8.40 -7.55 -6.64
CA LYS A 94 7.30 -7.58 -5.68
C LYS A 94 7.18 -6.29 -4.90
N ILE A 95 5.98 -6.03 -4.40
CA ILE A 95 5.68 -4.98 -3.43
C ILE A 95 4.82 -5.56 -2.31
N GLU A 96 4.82 -4.91 -1.17
CA GLU A 96 3.96 -5.28 -0.05
C GLU A 96 3.08 -4.09 0.31
N MET A 97 1.76 -4.30 0.46
CA MET A 97 0.82 -3.22 0.74
C MET A 97 -0.24 -3.60 1.77
N LYS A 98 -0.48 -2.69 2.73
CA LYS A 98 -1.61 -2.76 3.68
C LYS A 98 -2.75 -1.88 3.17
N ASP A 99 -3.48 -2.38 2.18
CA ASP A 99 -4.65 -1.69 1.60
C ASP A 99 -5.67 -2.73 1.13
N PHE A 100 -6.84 -2.28 0.66
CA PHE A 100 -7.82 -3.14 0.04
C PHE A 100 -7.34 -3.59 -1.33
N GLN A 101 -7.55 -4.87 -1.63
CA GLN A 101 -7.18 -5.49 -2.90
C GLN A 101 -7.64 -4.68 -4.14
N LYS A 102 -8.85 -4.10 -4.11
CA LYS A 102 -9.37 -3.25 -5.20
C LYS A 102 -8.58 -1.96 -5.39
N GLU A 103 -8.13 -1.35 -4.30
CA GLU A 103 -7.30 -0.12 -4.35
C GLU A 103 -5.90 -0.43 -4.87
N ILE A 104 -5.35 -1.59 -4.51
CA ILE A 104 -4.07 -2.05 -5.07
C ILE A 104 -4.20 -2.33 -6.57
N MET A 105 -5.26 -3.03 -7.00
CA MET A 105 -5.53 -3.24 -8.43
C MET A 105 -5.69 -1.91 -9.19
N ARG A 106 -6.38 -0.93 -8.57
CA ARG A 106 -6.52 0.42 -9.12
C ARG A 106 -5.16 1.10 -9.27
N LEU A 107 -4.30 1.02 -8.26
CA LEU A 107 -2.95 1.59 -8.30
C LEU A 107 -2.14 0.99 -9.44
N ILE A 108 -2.19 -0.33 -9.63
CA ILE A 108 -1.52 -1.03 -10.72
C ILE A 108 -2.04 -0.56 -12.09
N TYR A 109 -3.36 -0.40 -12.23
CA TYR A 109 -3.99 0.11 -13.45
C TYR A 109 -3.60 1.57 -13.75
N VAL A 110 -3.77 2.48 -12.78
CA VAL A 110 -3.37 3.90 -12.89
C VAL A 110 -1.88 4.02 -13.19
N GLY A 111 -1.07 3.18 -12.55
CA GLY A 111 0.37 3.10 -12.74
C GLY A 111 0.78 2.57 -14.11
N LYS A 112 -0.17 2.08 -14.92
CA LYS A 112 0.03 1.48 -16.25
C LYS A 112 1.06 0.35 -16.20
N ALA A 113 0.97 -0.49 -15.17
CA ALA A 113 1.84 -1.66 -15.01
C ALA A 113 1.58 -2.73 -16.08
N VAL A 114 0.39 -2.73 -16.69
CA VAL A 114 -0.03 -3.64 -17.75
C VAL A 114 -0.24 -2.82 -19.02
N ASN A 115 0.37 -3.25 -20.12
CA ASN A 115 0.22 -2.67 -21.45
C ASN A 115 -1.14 -3.02 -22.05
N GLU A 116 -1.50 -2.37 -23.17
CA GLU A 116 -2.74 -2.65 -23.88
C GLU A 116 -2.81 -4.07 -24.46
N ASP A 117 -1.66 -4.69 -24.72
CA ASP A 117 -1.54 -6.09 -25.16
C ASP A 117 -1.69 -7.11 -24.02
N GLY A 118 -1.85 -6.66 -22.78
CA GLY A 118 -1.98 -7.52 -21.61
C GLY A 118 -0.64 -8.01 -21.03
N THR A 119 0.50 -7.53 -21.52
CA THR A 119 1.82 -7.81 -20.94
C THR A 119 2.20 -6.81 -19.85
N LEU A 120 3.15 -7.15 -18.98
CA LEU A 120 3.67 -6.19 -18.01
C LEU A 120 4.59 -5.16 -18.67
N ASN A 121 4.49 -3.90 -18.24
CA ASN A 121 5.37 -2.82 -18.60
C ASN A 121 6.53 -2.71 -17.58
N PRO A 122 7.77 -3.13 -17.93
CA PRO A 122 8.85 -3.22 -16.95
C PRO A 122 9.18 -1.89 -16.27
N GLU A 123 9.24 -0.80 -17.04
CA GLU A 123 9.57 0.54 -16.51
C GLU A 123 8.50 1.08 -15.57
N ARG A 124 7.22 0.80 -15.87
CA ARG A 124 6.10 1.23 -15.01
C ARG A 124 6.07 0.40 -13.73
N VAL A 125 6.32 -0.90 -13.84
CA VAL A 125 6.47 -1.78 -12.67
C VAL A 125 7.64 -1.33 -11.81
N ASP A 126 8.78 -0.96 -12.40
CA ASP A 126 9.93 -0.42 -11.65
C ASP A 126 9.56 0.82 -10.84
N ARG A 127 8.87 1.77 -11.44
CA ARG A 127 8.41 2.97 -10.71
C ARG A 127 7.44 2.65 -9.58
N ILE A 128 6.59 1.65 -9.76
CA ILE A 128 5.68 1.18 -8.69
C ILE A 128 6.51 0.56 -7.56
N VAL A 129 7.46 -0.31 -7.89
CA VAL A 129 8.33 -0.98 -6.91
C VAL A 129 9.21 0.03 -6.18
N GLU A 130 9.78 1.00 -6.88
CA GLU A 130 10.57 2.08 -6.26
C GLU A 130 9.74 2.89 -5.25
N LYS A 131 8.48 3.16 -5.59
CA LYS A 131 7.60 3.97 -4.74
C LYS A 131 6.97 3.20 -3.58
N TYR A 132 6.69 1.90 -3.75
CA TYR A 132 5.87 1.12 -2.82
C TYR A 132 6.52 -0.17 -2.33
N GLY A 133 7.64 -0.60 -2.90
CA GLY A 133 8.28 -1.90 -2.65
C GLY A 133 9.08 -2.01 -1.35
N THR A 134 8.79 -1.19 -0.34
CA THR A 134 9.47 -1.34 0.96
C THR A 134 8.89 -2.56 1.70
N PRO A 135 9.69 -3.55 2.09
CA PRO A 135 9.19 -4.72 2.83
C PRO A 135 8.69 -4.33 4.23
N PHE A 136 7.49 -4.76 4.61
CA PHE A 136 6.97 -4.61 5.98
C PHE A 136 7.82 -5.33 7.05
N PRO A 137 8.42 -6.51 6.80
CA PRO A 137 9.32 -7.13 7.77
C PRO A 137 10.51 -6.23 8.16
N ASP A 138 11.06 -5.48 7.20
CA ASP A 138 12.18 -4.57 7.44
C ASP A 138 11.74 -3.30 8.18
N GLN A 139 10.52 -2.82 7.95
CA GLN A 139 9.93 -1.70 8.69
C GLN A 139 9.61 -2.09 10.15
N TYR A 140 9.16 -3.33 10.39
CA TYR A 140 8.92 -3.84 11.73
C TYR A 140 10.23 -4.04 12.50
N ASN A 141 11.24 -4.66 11.90
CA ASN A 141 12.56 -4.80 12.52
C ASN A 141 13.21 -3.45 12.86
N ARG A 142 13.00 -2.41 12.04
CA ARG A 142 13.44 -1.04 12.36
C ARG A 142 12.65 -0.41 13.51
N SER A 143 11.36 -0.70 13.65
CA SER A 143 10.53 -0.19 14.75
C SER A 143 10.71 -0.98 16.06
N GLY A 144 11.22 -2.21 15.99
CA GLY A 144 11.47 -3.08 17.14
C GLY A 144 12.85 -2.97 17.78
N SER A 145 13.77 -2.19 17.19
CA SER A 145 15.18 -2.09 17.66
C SER A 145 15.53 -0.78 18.36
N ASP A 146 14.64 0.21 18.45
CA ASP A 146 14.97 1.52 19.05
C ASP A 146 13.84 2.10 19.91
N THR A 147 13.35 1.34 20.88
CA THR A 147 12.89 1.98 22.13
C THR A 147 14.12 2.43 22.93
N HIS A 148 14.77 3.50 22.48
CA HIS A 148 15.53 4.34 23.39
C HIS A 148 14.52 5.02 24.31
N THR A 149 14.07 4.33 25.35
CA THR A 149 13.38 4.97 26.47
C THR A 149 14.38 5.91 27.12
N VAL A 150 14.33 7.19 26.77
CA VAL A 150 15.01 8.24 27.53
C VAL A 150 14.28 8.33 28.87
N ILE A 151 14.78 7.62 29.87
CA ILE A 151 14.41 7.88 31.26
C ILE A 151 15.05 9.23 31.60
N ILE A 152 14.28 10.31 31.48
CA ILE A 152 14.66 11.58 32.10
C ILE A 152 14.52 11.35 33.60
N LYS A 153 15.62 11.00 34.27
CA LYS A 153 15.71 11.18 35.72
C LYS A 153 15.70 12.69 35.94
N ASP A 154 14.58 13.20 36.45
CA ASP A 154 14.49 14.54 37.02
C ASP A 154 15.32 14.56 38.32
N GLU A 155 16.65 14.52 38.18
CA GLU A 155 17.55 14.89 39.26
C GLU A 155 17.45 16.39 39.41
N THR A 156 16.52 16.80 40.28
CA THR A 156 16.41 18.14 40.83
C THR A 156 17.79 18.55 41.33
N ARG A 157 18.52 19.34 40.53
CA ARG A 157 19.79 19.94 40.92
C ARG A 157 19.52 20.91 42.08
N LYS A 158 19.66 20.42 43.31
CA LYS A 158 19.80 21.29 44.48
C LYS A 158 21.17 21.97 44.38
N PRO A 159 21.28 23.30 44.36
CA PRO A 159 22.57 23.97 44.43
C PRO A 159 23.09 23.88 45.87
N GLY A 160 23.92 22.87 46.14
CA GLY A 160 24.68 22.74 47.38
C GLY A 160 25.98 23.52 47.27
N VAL A 161 26.09 24.64 47.98
CA VAL A 161 27.35 25.35 48.19
C VAL A 161 28.26 24.49 49.07
N GLN A 162 29.43 24.10 48.57
CA GLN A 162 30.48 23.49 49.40
C GLN A 162 31.39 24.59 49.96
N VAL A 163 31.22 24.92 51.24
CA VAL A 163 32.21 25.68 52.01
C VAL A 163 33.08 24.67 52.75
N ASN A 164 34.35 24.56 52.34
CA ASN A 164 35.39 23.92 53.15
C ASN A 164 36.15 25.02 53.90
N ILE A 165 35.97 25.12 55.21
CA ILE A 165 36.90 25.81 56.10
C ILE A 165 37.49 24.74 57.01
N GLY A 166 38.73 24.37 56.72
CA GLY A 166 39.52 23.45 57.51
C GLY A 166 40.59 24.21 58.30
N ARG A 167 40.50 24.04 59.62
CA ARG A 167 41.47 24.27 60.70
C ARG A 167 41.67 25.69 61.23
#